data_AF-A0A0P0Y3D4-F1
#
_entry.id   AF-A0A0P0Y3D4-F1
#
_cell.length_a   1.000
_cell.length_b   1.000
_cell.length_c   1.000
_cell.angle_alpha   90.00
_cell.angle_beta   90.00
_cell.angle_gamma   90.00
#
_symmetry.space_group_name_H-M   'P 1'
#
loop_
_entity.id
_entity.type
_entity.pdbx_description
1 polymer ?
#
loop_
_entity_poly.entity_id
_entity_poly.type
_entity_poly.pdbx_seq_one_letter_code
_entity_poly.pdbx_strand_id
1 'polypeptide(L)'
;MRIYIYIYIYIYIYMQIWQHWNSGTILNLVDPSLSRDAGGQLIQRDQLLGCIHVALLCVQENPADRPKLSAVTMMIGGGSNSTASLNPPSRPAFCMHPADATRTASGGETAAASANRVSLTELQPR
;
A
#
# COMPACT_ATOMS: atom_id res chain seq x y z
N MET A 1 -21.37 -0.25 -11.76
CA MET A 1 -20.83 1.13 -11.60
C MET A 1 -20.18 1.37 -10.24
N ARG A 2 -20.82 1.08 -9.10
CA ARG A 2 -20.27 1.36 -7.75
C ARG A 2 -18.89 0.75 -7.48
N ILE A 3 -18.68 -0.52 -7.84
CA ILE A 3 -17.41 -1.22 -7.65
C ILE A 3 -16.22 -0.51 -8.33
N TYR A 4 -16.43 0.02 -9.53
CA TYR A 4 -15.39 0.73 -10.28
C TYR A 4 -14.99 2.04 -9.60
N ILE A 5 -15.96 2.77 -9.05
CA ILE A 5 -15.68 4.01 -8.32
C ILE A 5 -14.83 3.72 -7.08
N TYR A 6 -15.14 2.64 -6.34
CA TYR A 6 -14.33 2.24 -5.18
C TYR A 6 -12.90 1.84 -5.56
N ILE A 7 -12.74 1.01 -6.59
CA ILE A 7 -11.42 0.60 -7.07
C ILE A 7 -10.61 1.82 -7.53
N TYR A 8 -11.24 2.74 -8.26
CA TYR A 8 -10.58 3.95 -8.74
C TYR A 8 -10.13 4.86 -7.58
N ILE A 9 -11.00 5.12 -6.61
CA ILE A 9 -10.67 5.92 -5.42
C ILE A 9 -9.53 5.25 -4.63
N TYR A 10 -9.58 3.93 -4.47
CA TYR A 10 -8.54 3.20 -3.77
C TYR A 10 -7.18 3.31 -4.47
N ILE A 11 -7.14 3.08 -5.78
CA ILE A 11 -5.91 3.25 -6.58
C ILE A 11 -5.41 4.69 -6.48
N TYR A 12 -6.29 5.68 -6.59
CA TYR A 12 -5.94 7.09 -6.49
C TYR A 12 -5.30 7.45 -5.14
N ILE A 13 -5.94 7.06 -4.03
CA ILE A 13 -5.42 7.31 -2.68
C ILE A 13 -4.06 6.64 -2.51
N TYR A 14 -3.94 5.38 -2.91
CA TYR A 14 -2.69 4.63 -2.75
C TYR A 14 -1.54 5.26 -3.56
N MET A 15 -1.82 5.73 -4.78
CA MET A 15 -0.84 6.47 -5.59
C MET A 15 -0.42 7.77 -4.94
N GLN A 16 -1.37 8.54 -4.41
CA GLN A 16 -1.09 9.81 -3.74
C GLN A 16 -0.17 9.60 -2.53
N ILE A 17 -0.47 8.60 -1.70
CA ILE A 17 0.35 8.22 -0.54
C ILE A 17 1.76 7.84 -1.00
N TRP A 18 1.92 6.98 -2.00
CA TRP A 18 3.25 6.58 -2.48
C TRP A 18 4.05 7.77 -3.04
N GLN A 19 3.42 8.68 -3.78
CA GLN A 19 4.09 9.87 -4.31
C GLN A 19 4.58 10.79 -3.20
N HIS A 20 3.73 11.08 -2.21
CA HIS A 20 4.11 11.89 -1.07
C HIS A 20 5.18 11.22 -0.20
N TRP A 21 5.14 9.88 -0.07
CA TRP A 21 6.22 9.11 0.56
C TRP A 21 7.55 9.34 -0.16
N ASN A 22 7.58 9.13 -1.48
CA ASN A 22 8.79 9.30 -2.28
C ASN A 22 9.29 10.76 -2.31
N SER A 23 8.39 11.74 -2.19
CA SER A 23 8.74 13.16 -2.10
C SER A 23 9.06 13.65 -0.68
N GLY A 24 8.99 12.78 0.34
CA GLY A 24 9.24 13.16 1.74
C GLY A 24 8.18 14.10 2.35
N THR A 25 7.01 14.22 1.73
CA THR A 25 5.91 15.12 2.15
C THR A 25 4.69 14.37 2.66
N ILE A 26 4.86 13.10 3.06
CA ILE A 26 3.77 12.21 3.49
C ILE A 26 2.98 12.73 4.68
N LEU A 27 3.64 13.44 5.61
CA LEU A 27 2.98 14.01 6.78
C LEU A 27 1.91 15.05 6.41
N ASN A 28 1.96 15.63 5.20
CA ASN A 28 0.94 16.56 4.73
C ASN A 28 -0.39 15.88 4.35
N LEU A 29 -0.37 14.56 4.10
CA LEU A 29 -1.56 13.77 3.82
C LEU A 29 -2.18 13.18 5.08
N VAL A 30 -1.49 13.25 6.22
CA VAL A 30 -1.97 12.61 7.44
C VAL A 30 -3.16 13.40 7.99
N ASP A 31 -4.27 12.71 8.14
CA ASP A 31 -5.46 13.28 8.77
C ASP A 31 -5.10 13.77 10.19
N PRO A 32 -5.45 15.01 10.57
CA PRO A 32 -5.16 15.53 11.91
C PRO A 32 -5.72 14.68 13.06
N SER A 33 -6.78 13.90 12.82
CA SER A 33 -7.33 12.93 13.78
C SER A 33 -6.38 11.76 14.06
N LEU A 34 -5.53 11.40 13.09
CA LEU A 34 -4.48 10.38 13.24
C LEU A 34 -3.21 10.92 13.89
N SER A 35 -3.12 12.23 14.12
CA SER A 35 -1.96 12.85 14.79
C SER A 35 -2.03 12.75 16.31
N ARG A 36 -3.11 12.19 16.86
CA ARG A 36 -3.31 11.99 18.30
C ARG A 36 -3.54 10.53 18.64
N ASP A 37 -2.96 10.10 19.75
CA ASP A 37 -3.24 8.79 20.33
C ASP A 37 -4.61 8.77 21.06
N ALA A 38 -4.95 7.61 21.64
CA ALA A 38 -6.20 7.44 22.39
C ALA A 38 -6.33 8.36 23.61
N GLY A 39 -5.20 8.84 24.16
CA GLY A 39 -5.14 9.80 25.27
C GLY A 39 -5.16 11.27 24.82
N GLY A 40 -5.30 11.52 23.51
CA GLY A 40 -5.26 12.87 22.93
C GLY A 40 -3.86 13.46 22.83
N GLN A 41 -2.79 12.69 23.10
CA GLN A 41 -1.41 13.14 22.99
C GLN A 41 -0.93 13.09 21.55
N LEU A 42 -0.04 14.01 21.17
CA LEU A 42 0.50 14.04 19.82
C LEU A 42 1.40 12.82 19.56
N ILE A 43 1.12 12.12 18.47
CA ILE A 43 1.95 11.01 18.00
C ILE A 43 3.28 11.56 17.48
N GLN A 44 4.38 10.91 17.83
CA GLN A 44 5.70 11.31 17.33
C GLN A 44 5.79 11.13 15.81
N ARG A 45 6.44 12.07 15.14
CA ARG A 45 6.60 12.04 13.67
C ARG A 45 7.26 10.75 13.20
N ASP A 46 8.30 10.29 13.88
CA ASP A 46 9.01 9.07 13.52
C ASP A 46 8.14 7.82 13.65
N GLN A 47 7.26 7.78 14.67
CA GLN A 47 6.29 6.71 14.85
C GLN A 47 5.28 6.69 13.70
N LEU A 48 4.76 7.86 13.32
CA LEU A 48 3.82 8.01 12.21
C LEU A 48 4.46 7.63 10.87
N LEU A 49 5.69 8.10 10.61
CA LEU A 49 6.47 7.71 9.43
C LEU A 49 6.71 6.20 9.39
N GLY A 50 7.08 5.60 10.53
CA GLY A 50 7.25 4.16 10.66
C GLY A 50 5.97 3.39 10.34
N CYS A 51 4.83 3.80 10.92
CA CYS A 51 3.53 3.20 10.63
C CYS A 51 3.18 3.27 9.14
N ILE A 52 3.41 4.40 8.48
CA ILE A 52 3.11 4.57 7.06
C ILE A 52 4.05 3.73 6.19
N HIS A 53 5.35 3.67 6.51
CA HIS A 53 6.31 2.80 5.82
C HIS A 53 5.85 1.35 5.86
N VAL A 54 5.52 0.85 7.06
CA VAL A 54 5.06 -0.53 7.25
C VAL A 54 3.75 -0.76 6.49
N ALA A 55 2.81 0.18 6.53
CA ALA A 55 1.56 0.09 5.78
C ALA A 55 1.81 -0.03 4.27
N LEU A 56 2.71 0.77 3.71
CA LEU A 56 3.09 0.70 2.29
C LEU A 56 3.74 -0.65 1.92
N LEU A 57 4.54 -1.23 2.81
CA LEU A 57 5.12 -2.56 2.59
C LEU A 57 4.07 -3.69 2.65
N CYS A 58 3.02 -3.55 3.47
CA CYS A 58 1.96 -4.54 3.58
C CYS A 58 1.11 -4.70 2.32
N VAL A 59 1.06 -3.67 1.46
CA VAL A 59 0.21 -3.65 0.25
C VAL A 59 1.03 -3.74 -1.05
N GLN A 60 2.22 -4.32 -0.96
CA GLN A 60 3.07 -4.59 -2.13
C GLN A 60 2.40 -5.57 -3.08
N GLU A 61 2.61 -5.41 -4.39
CA GLU A 61 2.04 -6.31 -5.40
C GLU A 61 2.53 -7.74 -5.19
N ASN A 62 3.85 -7.91 -5.14
CA ASN A 62 4.47 -9.21 -4.88
C ASN A 62 4.30 -9.60 -3.41
N PRO A 63 3.65 -10.73 -3.10
CA PRO A 63 3.47 -11.18 -1.72
C PRO A 63 4.78 -11.42 -0.97
N ALA A 64 5.87 -11.75 -1.68
CA ALA A 64 7.18 -11.97 -1.06
C ALA A 64 7.82 -10.69 -0.51
N ASP A 65 7.40 -9.52 -1.01
CA ASP A 65 7.89 -8.22 -0.54
C ASP A 65 7.08 -7.70 0.65
N ARG A 66 5.98 -8.38 1.02
CA ARG A 66 5.14 -8.02 2.17
C ARG A 66 5.77 -8.53 3.46
N PRO A 67 5.85 -7.73 4.53
CA PRO A 67 6.38 -8.17 5.80
C PRO A 67 5.48 -9.25 6.42
N LYS A 68 6.08 -10.22 7.11
CA LYS A 68 5.34 -11.17 7.93
C LYS A 68 4.59 -10.43 9.03
N LEU A 69 3.41 -10.94 9.42
CA LEU A 69 2.60 -10.32 10.47
C LEU A 69 3.38 -10.12 11.79
N SER A 70 4.22 -11.08 12.18
CA SER A 70 5.08 -10.95 13.36
C SER A 70 6.04 -9.77 13.25
N ALA A 71 6.61 -9.55 12.06
CA ALA A 71 7.51 -8.44 11.78
C ALA A 71 6.75 -7.10 11.82
N VAL A 72 5.53 -7.04 11.29
CA VAL A 72 4.66 -5.86 11.37
C VAL A 72 4.40 -5.45 12.82
N THR A 73 4.03 -6.40 13.68
CA THR A 73 3.77 -6.12 15.10
C THR A 73 5.03 -5.59 15.81
N MET A 74 6.20 -6.15 15.50
CA MET A 74 7.47 -5.67 16.06
C MET A 74 7.82 -4.25 15.58
N MET A 75 7.61 -3.94 14.30
CA MET A 75 7.91 -2.62 13.73
C MET A 75 6.97 -1.53 14.29
N ILE A 76 5.69 -1.83 14.48
CA ILE A 76 4.70 -0.88 15.01
C ILE A 76 4.85 -0.72 16.53
N GLY A 77 5.20 -1.79 17.25
CA GLY A 77 5.21 -1.86 18.72
C GLY A 77 6.30 -1.05 19.44
N GLY A 78 6.99 -0.13 18.77
CA GLY A 78 8.00 0.74 19.40
C GLY A 78 9.46 0.30 19.18
N GLY A 79 9.71 -0.65 18.29
CA GLY A 79 11.05 -0.91 17.77
C GLY A 79 11.47 0.19 16.79
N SER A 80 11.69 1.43 17.26
CA SER A 80 12.02 2.60 16.40
C SER A 80 13.18 2.36 15.44
N ASN A 81 14.06 1.40 15.73
CA ASN A 81 15.23 1.11 14.91
C ASN A 81 14.96 0.09 13.78
N SER A 82 13.77 -0.51 13.72
CA SER A 82 13.46 -1.56 12.74
C SER A 82 13.04 -1.01 11.38
N THR A 83 12.57 0.24 11.29
CA THR A 83 12.10 0.83 10.03
C THR A 83 13.22 1.44 9.19
N ALA A 84 14.27 1.95 9.82
CA ALA A 84 15.42 2.55 9.14
C ALA A 84 16.19 1.57 8.25
N SER A 85 16.09 0.26 8.52
CA SER A 85 16.72 -0.80 7.73
C SER A 85 15.78 -1.45 6.71
N LEU A 86 14.55 -0.96 6.57
CA LEU A 86 13.58 -1.51 5.62
C LEU A 86 13.84 -1.00 4.22
N ASN A 87 13.63 -1.89 3.26
CA ASN A 87 13.61 -1.49 1.86
C ASN A 87 12.51 -0.44 1.61
N PRO A 88 12.75 0.52 0.70
CA PRO A 88 11.73 1.45 0.30
C PRO A 88 10.55 0.72 -0.35
N PRO A 89 9.31 1.18 -0.16
CA PRO A 89 8.14 0.59 -0.79
C PRO A 89 8.19 0.76 -2.32
N SER A 90 7.73 -0.27 -3.02
CA SER A 90 7.72 -0.30 -4.48
C SER A 90 6.61 0.58 -5.02
N ARG A 91 6.77 1.04 -6.25
CA ARG A 91 5.71 1.82 -6.92
C ARG A 91 4.47 0.94 -7.11
N PRO A 92 3.25 1.44 -6.84
CA PRO A 92 2.03 0.67 -7.02
C PRO A 92 1.86 0.16 -8.47
N ALA A 93 1.37 -1.08 -8.62
CA ALA A 93 1.30 -1.78 -9.92
C ALA A 93 0.34 -1.13 -10.92
N PHE A 94 -0.74 -0.49 -10.45
CA PHE A 94 -1.72 0.21 -11.30
C PHE A 94 -1.24 1.56 -11.84
N CYS A 95 0.08 1.78 -11.85
CA CYS A 95 0.66 2.93 -12.51
C CYS A 95 0.45 2.71 -14.00
N MET A 96 -0.65 3.23 -14.55
CA MET A 96 -0.82 3.31 -16.00
C MET A 96 0.39 4.08 -16.49
N HIS A 97 1.36 3.38 -17.06
CA HIS A 97 2.42 4.05 -17.76
C HIS A 97 1.72 4.79 -18.90
N PRO A 98 1.98 6.08 -19.14
CA PRO A 98 1.35 6.80 -20.24
C PRO A 98 1.50 6.05 -21.58
N ALA A 99 2.57 5.27 -21.76
CA ALA A 99 2.73 4.45 -22.95
C ALA A 99 1.72 3.28 -23.06
N ASP A 100 1.22 2.76 -21.94
CA ASP A 100 0.18 1.72 -21.94
C ASP A 100 -1.19 2.29 -22.31
N ALA A 101 -1.46 3.56 -21.97
CA ALA A 101 -2.66 4.26 -22.43
C ALA A 101 -2.65 4.46 -23.96
N THR A 102 -1.47 4.65 -24.57
CA THR A 102 -1.36 4.71 -26.04
C THR A 102 -1.58 3.34 -26.68
N ARG A 103 -1.20 2.23 -26.03
CA ARG A 103 -1.39 0.88 -26.57
C ARG A 103 -2.84 0.40 -26.56
N THR A 104 -3.70 0.95 -25.71
CA THR A 104 -5.13 0.58 -25.73
C THR A 104 -5.94 1.32 -26.80
N ALA A 105 -5.44 2.43 -27.34
CA ALA A 105 -6.10 3.14 -28.45
C ALA A 105 -5.89 2.46 -29.81
N SER A 106 -4.84 1.65 -29.99
CA SER A 106 -4.52 0.99 -31.25
C SER A 106 -4.58 -0.53 -31.10
N GLY A 107 -5.77 -1.10 -31.37
CA GLY A 107 -5.97 -2.44 -31.93
C GLY A 107 -5.19 -3.63 -31.33
N GLY A 108 -5.90 -4.53 -30.65
CA GLY A 108 -5.40 -5.88 -30.44
C GLY A 108 -5.94 -6.53 -29.18
N GLU A 109 -6.90 -7.43 -29.36
CA GLU A 109 -7.42 -8.34 -28.36
C GLU A 109 -6.28 -9.13 -27.69
N THR A 110 -6.07 -8.94 -26.39
CA THR A 110 -5.73 -10.02 -25.44
C THR A 110 -6.04 -9.52 -24.03
N ALA A 111 -7.32 -9.62 -23.67
CA ALA A 111 -7.76 -9.51 -22.29
C ALA A 111 -7.23 -10.71 -21.50
N ALA A 112 -6.10 -10.55 -20.82
CA ALA A 112 -5.63 -11.51 -19.82
C ALA A 112 -4.84 -10.82 -18.70
N ALA A 113 -5.36 -9.70 -18.20
CA ALA A 113 -5.00 -9.20 -16.87
C ALA A 113 -5.64 -10.13 -15.81
N SER A 114 -5.14 -11.36 -15.70
CA SER A 114 -5.58 -12.35 -14.72
C SER A 114 -4.36 -12.98 -14.05
N ALA A 115 -3.67 -12.21 -13.22
CA ALA A 115 -2.53 -12.67 -12.43
C ALA A 115 -2.95 -13.32 -11.09
N ASN A 116 -4.26 -13.55 -10.85
CA ASN A 116 -4.71 -14.14 -9.60
C ASN A 116 -4.88 -15.66 -9.73
N ARG A 117 -3.76 -16.41 -9.68
CA ARG A 117 -3.79 -17.86 -9.44
C ARG A 117 -3.98 -18.11 -7.95
N VAL A 118 -5.20 -17.92 -7.46
CA VAL A 118 -5.55 -18.34 -6.10
C VAL A 118 -6.17 -19.74 -6.14
N SER A 119 -5.54 -20.69 -5.46
CA SER A 119 -6.12 -22.00 -5.21
C SER A 119 -7.06 -21.88 -4.02
N LEU A 120 -8.36 -22.05 -4.24
CA LEU A 120 -9.32 -22.24 -3.16
C LEU A 120 -9.13 -23.66 -2.61
N THR A 121 -8.70 -23.78 -1.35
CA THR A 121 -8.74 -25.05 -0.64
C THR A 121 -10.18 -25.24 -0.13
N GLU A 122 -10.91 -26.18 -0.71
CA GLU A 122 -12.23 -26.58 -0.21
C GLU A 122 -12.04 -27.35 1.11
N LEU A 123 -12.51 -26.78 2.22
CA LEU A 123 -12.53 -27.45 3.52
C LEU A 123 -13.76 -28.35 3.56
N GLN A 124 -13.59 -29.66 3.46
CA GLN A 124 -14.68 -30.58 3.74
C GLN A 124 -15.09 -30.47 5.21
N PRO A 125 -16.39 -30.29 5.51
CA PRO A 125 -16.91 -30.43 6.85
C PRO A 125 -16.55 -31.82 7.40
N ARG A 126 -16.10 -31.89 8.65
CA ARG A 126 -16.18 -33.14 9.42
C ARG A 126 -17.56 -33.28 10.05
#